data_AF-A0A379WU29-F1
#
_entry.id   AF-A0A379WU29-F1
#
_cell.length_a   1.000
_cell.length_b   1.000
_cell.length_c   1.000
_cell.angle_alpha   90.00
_cell.angle_beta   90.00
_cell.angle_gamma   90.00
#
_symmetry.space_group_name_H-M   'P 1'
#
loop_
_entity.id
_entity.type
_entity.pdbx_description
1 polymer ?
#
loop_
_entity_poly.entity_id
_entity_poly.type
_entity_poly.pdbx_seq_one_letter_code
_entity_poly.pdbx_strand_id
1 'polypeptide(L)' 'MLVSHDIDEALKLGDRIAVFRQGRIVQCASPDELLAKPANEFVGSFVGQDRTLKRLLLVSAGDVTDQQPTITARLPRR' A
#
# COMPACT_ATOMS: atom_id res chain seq x y z
N MET A 1 -9.94 -9.50 -4.72
CA MET A 1 -8.89 -9.07 -5.67
C MET A 1 -9.37 -7.77 -6.31
N LEU A 2 -8.64 -6.68 -6.09
CA LEU A 2 -8.94 -5.35 -6.63
C LEU A 2 -8.05 -5.10 -7.86
N VAL A 3 -8.60 -4.48 -8.90
CA VAL A 3 -7.84 -4.02 -10.07
C VAL A 3 -8.05 -2.51 -10.18
N SER A 4 -6.99 -1.74 -10.02
CA SER A 4 -7.00 -0.29 -10.20
C SER A 4 -5.85 0.13 -11.10
N HIS A 5 -6.02 1.28 -11.73
CA HIS A 5 -4.95 1.96 -12.46
C HIS A 5 -4.15 2.91 -11.55
N ASP A 6 -4.65 3.17 -10.34
CA ASP A 6 -4.02 4.03 -9.35
C ASP A 6 -3.08 3.19 -8.45
N ILE A 7 -1.79 3.57 -8.45
CA ILE A 7 -0.77 2.89 -7.66
C ILE A 7 -0.82 3.26 -6.18
N ASP A 8 -1.24 4.48 -5.85
CA ASP A 8 -1.32 4.93 -4.47
C ASP A 8 -2.45 4.21 -3.73
N GLU A 9 -3.54 3.86 -4.42
CA GLU A 9 -4.57 2.95 -3.88
C GLU A 9 -4.01 1.53 -3.68
N ALA A 10 -3.28 1.00 -4.66
CA ALA A 10 -2.72 -0.35 -4.59
C ALA A 10 -1.69 -0.49 -3.45
N LEU A 11 -0.88 0.54 -3.19
CA LEU A 11 0.10 0.58 -2.10
C LEU A 11 -0.56 0.71 -0.72
N LYS A 12 -1.69 1.41 -0.61
CA LYS A 12 -2.40 1.62 0.66
C LYS A 12 -3.25 0.42 1.08
N LEU A 13 -3.92 -0.23 0.13
CA LEU A 13 -4.88 -1.31 0.42
C LEU A 13 -4.35 -2.71 0.11
N GLY A 14 -3.30 -2.86 -0.69
CA GLY A 14 -2.85 -4.15 -1.18
C GLY A 14 -1.76 -4.78 -0.31
N ASP A 15 -2.01 -6.00 0.21
CA ASP A 15 -0.97 -6.80 0.86
C ASP A 15 0.07 -7.33 -0.15
N ARG A 16 -0.38 -7.55 -1.39
CA ARG A 16 0.43 -7.96 -2.55
C ARG A 16 -0.06 -7.26 -3.80
N ILE A 17 0.89 -6.75 -4.58
CA ILE A 17 0.62 -6.00 -5.81
C ILE A 17 1.23 -6.75 -6.98
N ALA A 18 0.40 -7.05 -7.97
CA ALA A 18 0.82 -7.63 -9.23
C ALA A 18 0.80 -6.56 -10.33
N VAL A 19 1.97 -6.23 -10.87
CA VAL A 19 2.13 -5.31 -11.99
C VAL A 19 2.03 -6.11 -13.29
N PHE A 20 1.11 -5.72 -14.16
CA PHE A 20 0.91 -6.33 -15.47
C PHE A 20 1.37 -5.42 -16.59
N ARG A 21 1.96 -6.01 -17.64
CA ARG A 21 2.31 -5.34 -18.89
C ARG A 21 2.14 -6.28 -20.06
N GLN A 22 1.47 -5.82 -21.12
CA GLN A 22 1.25 -6.59 -22.36
C GLN A 22 0.67 -8.00 -22.09
N GLY A 23 -0.28 -8.10 -21.15
CA GLY A 23 -0.92 -9.37 -20.80
C GLY A 23 -0.07 -10.34 -19.96
N ARG A 24 1.08 -9.91 -19.43
CA ARG A 24 1.94 -10.73 -18.56
C ARG A 24 2.19 -10.03 -17.23
N ILE A 25 2.32 -10.81 -16.16
CA ILE A 25 2.78 -10.30 -14.85
C ILE A 25 4.27 -10.00 -14.98
N VAL A 26 4.64 -8.75 -14.70
CA VAL A 26 6.01 -8.27 -14.69
C VAL A 26 6.63 -8.48 -13.31
N GLN A 27 5.88 -8.19 -12.25
CA GLN A 27 6.30 -8.39 -10.86
C GLN A 27 5.08 -8.59 -9.98
N CYS A 28 5.17 -9.49 -9.00
CA CYS A 28 4.16 -9.66 -7.97
C CYS A 28 4.84 -9.75 -6.61
N ALA A 29 4.74 -8.68 -5.82
CA ALA A 29 5.45 -8.55 -4.55
C ALA A 29 4.65 -7.69 -3.56
N SER A 30 5.09 -7.64 -2.30
CA SER A 30 4.52 -6.74 -1.31
C SER A 30 4.84 -5.27 -1.65
N PRO A 31 4.07 -4.29 -1.14
CA PRO A 31 4.29 -2.87 -1.38
C PRO A 31 5.73 -2.42 -1.08
N ASP A 32 6.28 -2.80 0.07
CA ASP A 32 7.67 -2.47 0.43
C ASP A 32 8.67 -3.05 -0.59
N GLU A 33 8.51 -4.31 -0.99
CA GLU A 33 9.44 -4.95 -1.92
C GLU A 33 9.33 -4.35 -3.33
N LEU A 34 8.11 -4.00 -3.76
CA LEU A 34 7.85 -3.28 -5.00
C LEU A 34 8.45 -1.87 -4.97
N LEU A 35 8.60 -1.25 -3.79
CA LEU A 35 9.21 0.07 -3.53
C LEU A 35 10.69 0.01 -3.09
N ALA A 36 11.25 -1.16 -2.78
CA ALA A 36 12.66 -1.36 -2.50
C ALA A 36 13.39 -1.92 -3.72
N LYS A 37 12.84 -2.95 -4.38
CA LYS A 37 13.47 -3.73 -5.46
C LYS A 37 12.53 -3.88 -6.66
N PRO A 38 12.47 -2.88 -7.56
CA PRO A 38 11.63 -2.98 -8.73
C PRO A 38 12.27 -3.95 -9.72
N ALA A 39 11.49 -4.84 -10.33
CA ALA A 39 12.03 -5.87 -11.22
C ALA A 39 12.64 -5.28 -12.51
N ASN A 40 12.18 -4.11 -12.95
CA ASN A 40 12.71 -3.40 -14.11
C ASN A 40 12.37 -1.91 -14.07
N GLU A 41 12.92 -1.14 -15.03
CA GLU A 41 12.67 0.30 -15.18
C GLU A 41 11.20 0.64 -15.37
N PHE A 42 10.43 -0.24 -16.02
CA PHE A 42 8.98 -0.06 -16.16
C PHE A 42 8.30 -0.08 -14.79
N VAL A 43 8.53 -1.09 -13.96
CA VAL A 43 7.96 -1.15 -12.60
C VAL A 43 8.44 0.04 -11.78
N GLY A 44 9.72 0.41 -11.88
CA GLY A 44 10.30 1.59 -11.21
C GLY A 44 9.62 2.90 -11.61
N SER A 45 9.34 3.09 -12.91
CA SER A 45 8.61 4.25 -13.42
C SER A 45 7.12 4.21 -13.05
N PHE A 46 6.55 3.00 -12.95
CA PHE A 46 5.15 2.78 -12.62
C PHE A 46 4.84 3.10 -11.16
N VAL A 47 5.74 2.71 -10.22
CA VAL A 47 5.62 3.12 -8.80
C VAL A 47 5.91 4.61 -8.58
N GLY A 48 6.50 5.29 -9.57
CA GLY A 48 6.75 6.73 -9.60
C GLY A 48 8.15 7.11 -9.12
N GLN A 49 8.68 8.23 -9.64
CA GLN A 49 9.97 8.81 -9.28
C GLN A 49 10.03 9.28 -7.81
N ASP A 50 8.87 9.53 -7.20
CA ASP A 50 8.70 9.83 -5.77
C ASP A 50 8.76 8.59 -4.87
N ARG A 51 9.29 7.46 -5.36
CA ARG A 51 9.45 6.20 -4.61
C ARG A 51 10.07 6.39 -3.23
N THR A 52 11.06 7.29 -3.14
CA THR A 52 11.72 7.64 -1.88
C THR A 52 10.75 8.32 -0.90
N LEU A 53 9.98 9.31 -1.37
CA LEU A 53 8.96 10.01 -0.56
C LEU A 53 7.78 9.08 -0.19
N LYS A 54 7.34 8.23 -1.12
CA LYS A 54 6.30 7.21 -0.88
C LYS A 54 6.76 6.17 0.14
N ARG A 55 8.02 5.72 0.09
CA ARG A 55 8.58 4.81 1.10
C ARG A 55 8.66 5.44 2.49
N LEU A 56 8.96 6.74 2.60
CA LEU A 56 8.84 7.45 3.88
C LEU A 56 7.38 7.51 4.38
N LEU A 57 6.40 7.63 3.49
CA LEU A 57 4.97 7.59 3.86
C LEU A 57 4.50 6.19 4.26
N LEU A 58 5.03 5.11 3.67
CA LEU A 58 4.75 3.75 4.15
C LEU A 58 5.28 3.53 5.58
N VAL A 59 6.38 4.20 5.95
CA VAL A 59 6.95 4.19 7.30
C VAL A 59 6.22 5.18 8.24
N SER A 60 5.21 5.93 7.76
CA SER A 60 4.48 6.90 8.58
C SER A 60 2.99 6.95 8.26
N ALA A 61 2.24 6.05 8.90
CA ALA A 61 0.82 6.17 9.30
C ALA A 61 0.24 4.81 9.78
N GLY A 62 0.95 3.69 9.54
CA GLY A 62 0.53 2.34 9.94
C GLY A 62 1.12 1.83 11.26
N ASP A 63 2.28 2.33 11.69
CA ASP A 63 2.96 1.89 12.92
C ASP A 63 2.42 2.54 14.22
N VAL A 64 1.21 3.10 14.16
CA VAL A 64 0.44 3.45 15.37
C VAL A 64 -0.93 2.80 15.26
N THR A 65 -0.96 1.46 15.27
CA THR A 65 -2.09 0.77 15.90
C THR A 65 -1.90 0.88 17.41
N ASP A 66 -2.11 2.09 17.94
CA ASP A 66 -2.49 2.22 19.34
C ASP A 66 -3.87 1.56 19.43
N GLN A 67 -3.92 0.38 20.05
CA GLN A 67 -5.14 -0.29 20.45
C GLN A 67 -5.86 0.62 21.45
N GLN A 68 -6.55 1.67 20.98
CA GLN A 68 -7.37 2.50 21.86
C GLN A 68 -8.54 1.64 22.34
N PRO A 69 -8.65 1.34 23.66
CA PRO A 69 -9.77 0.59 24.17
C PRO A 69 -11.03 1.44 23.97
N THR A 70 -11.97 0.94 23.16
CA THR A 70 -13.27 1.58 22.96
C THR A 70 -14.04 1.58 24.29
N ILE A 71 -14.13 2.74 24.96
CA ILE A 71 -14.94 2.90 26.16
C ILE A 71 -16.38 3.15 25.72
N THR A 72 -17.23 2.13 25.84
CA THR A 72 -18.67 2.28 25.59
C THR A 72 -19.34 2.94 26.79
N ALA A 73 -19.77 4.20 26.63
CA ALA A 73 -20.61 4.85 27.63
C ALA A 73 -22.05 4.34 27.51
N ARG A 74 -22.55 3.61 28.53
CA ARG A 74 -23.98 3.28 28.64
C ARG A 74 -24.75 4.50 29.15
N LEU A 75 -25.68 5.01 28.35
CA LEU A 75 -26.63 6.05 28.76
C LEU A 75 -27.71 5.44 29.70
N PRO A 76 -28.01 6.05 30.86
CA PRO A 76 -29.10 5.58 31.71
C PRO A 76 -30.46 5.92 31.08
N ARG A 77 -31.31 4.90 30.93
CA ARG A 77 -32.71 5.04 30.52
C ARG A 77 -33.52 5.69 31.65
N ARG A 78 -34.22 6.78 31.35
CA ARG A 78 -35.36 7.26 32.14
C ARG A 78 -36.65 6.83 31.47
#